data_AF-A0AAD7GUE0-F1
#
_entry.id   AF-A0AAD7GUE0-F1
#
_cell.length_a   1.000
_cell.length_b   1.000
_cell.length_c   1.000
_cell.angle_alpha   90.00
_cell.angle_beta   90.00
_cell.angle_gamma   90.00
#
_symmetry.space_group_name_H-M   'P 1'
#
loop_
_entity.id
_entity.type
_entity.pdbx_description
1 polymer ?
#
loop_
_entity_poly.entity_id
_entity_poly.type
_entity_poly.pdbx_seq_one_letter_code
_entity_poly.pdbx_strand_id
1 'polypeptide(L)'
;MLNAVRRAMQTKPTGFFHNSVRHVAITTLWSQEDSYALLRLCTGLVSFSTLGYYLQPAILPILQSMTQARKWSGHLNQLFGTPAAIDLNHPFLRAITYLDIFDVIDRDAMEVYLSLASMPALTHLCLNGHGWKGLSRRVLDECTNLQVLVNIWEETDIHPARAIAANPPVSDKRFVVCLYYGDYLKDWEVGARGGTDFCAKADDFVERKCRGEIEAMS
;
A
#
# COMPACT_ATOMS: atom_id res chain seq x y z
N MET A 1 -10.89 -17.17 -13.94
CA MET A 1 -11.41 -16.02 -13.15
C MET A 1 -11.64 -14.77 -14.01
N LEU A 2 -10.63 -14.27 -14.74
CA LEU A 2 -10.72 -13.05 -15.57
C LEU A 2 -11.92 -13.02 -16.53
N ASN A 3 -12.19 -14.12 -17.25
CA ASN A 3 -13.34 -14.21 -18.16
C ASN A 3 -14.69 -14.07 -17.45
N ALA A 4 -14.79 -14.51 -16.19
CA ALA A 4 -16.01 -14.33 -15.41
C ALA A 4 -16.21 -12.86 -15.01
N VAL A 5 -15.12 -12.14 -14.67
CA VAL A 5 -15.19 -10.71 -14.36
C VAL A 5 -15.55 -9.90 -15.60
N ARG A 6 -14.91 -10.15 -16.75
CA ARG A 6 -15.27 -9.50 -18.02
C ARG A 6 -16.75 -9.72 -18.38
N ARG A 7 -17.24 -10.96 -18.25
CA ARG A 7 -18.67 -11.26 -18.46
C ARG A 7 -19.55 -10.49 -17.49
N ALA A 8 -19.17 -10.40 -16.21
CA ALA A 8 -19.92 -9.62 -15.23
C ALA A 8 -19.95 -8.13 -15.58
N MET A 9 -18.83 -7.55 -16.05
CA MET A 9 -18.75 -6.16 -16.50
C MET A 9 -19.73 -5.86 -17.65
N GLN A 10 -20.02 -6.85 -18.49
CA GLN A 10 -20.93 -6.72 -19.62
C GLN A 10 -22.40 -7.02 -19.28
N THR A 11 -22.66 -7.82 -18.25
CA THR A 11 -23.99 -8.39 -18.00
C THR A 11 -24.66 -7.89 -16.72
N LYS A 12 -23.91 -7.30 -15.79
CA LYS A 12 -24.46 -6.76 -14.55
C LYS A 12 -25.00 -5.33 -14.75
N PRO A 13 -26.03 -4.91 -13.99
CA PRO A 13 -26.55 -3.55 -14.05
C PRO A 13 -25.47 -2.50 -13.74
N THR A 14 -25.62 -1.29 -14.30
CA THR A 14 -24.63 -0.18 -14.23
C THR A 14 -24.18 0.16 -12.80
N GLY A 15 -25.05 0.03 -11.79
CA GLY A 15 -24.71 0.31 -10.40
C GLY A 15 -24.12 -0.88 -9.62
N PHE A 16 -24.09 -2.09 -10.19
CA PHE A 16 -23.71 -3.30 -9.46
C PHE A 16 -22.29 -3.22 -8.89
N PHE A 17 -21.32 -2.82 -9.73
CA PHE A 17 -19.91 -2.75 -9.34
C PHE A 17 -19.66 -1.67 -8.29
N HIS A 18 -20.17 -0.47 -8.50
CA HIS A 18 -20.11 0.61 -7.52
C HIS A 18 -20.68 0.18 -6.15
N ASN A 19 -21.85 -0.48 -6.15
CA ASN A 19 -22.55 -0.83 -4.92
C ASN A 19 -22.01 -2.09 -4.23
N SER A 20 -21.44 -3.04 -4.97
CA SER A 20 -21.15 -4.38 -4.44
C SER A 20 -19.66 -4.72 -4.37
N VAL A 21 -18.82 -4.03 -5.14
CA VAL A 21 -17.38 -4.30 -5.18
C VAL A 21 -16.65 -3.27 -4.32
N ARG A 22 -16.05 -3.75 -3.23
CA ARG A 22 -15.29 -2.93 -2.26
C ARG A 22 -13.78 -3.12 -2.36
N HIS A 23 -13.35 -4.27 -2.88
CA HIS A 23 -11.97 -4.68 -2.95
C HIS A 23 -11.64 -5.15 -4.37
N VAL A 24 -10.57 -4.61 -4.96
CA VAL A 24 -10.06 -5.04 -6.28
C VAL A 24 -8.56 -5.25 -6.22
N ALA A 25 -8.08 -6.39 -6.74
CA ALA A 25 -6.67 -6.60 -7.01
C ALA A 25 -6.47 -6.73 -8.53
N ILE A 26 -5.67 -5.83 -9.10
CA ILE A 26 -5.26 -5.86 -10.50
C ILE A 26 -3.89 -6.52 -10.56
N THR A 27 -3.84 -7.70 -11.16
CA THR A 27 -2.62 -8.50 -11.33
C THR A 27 -2.09 -8.38 -12.76
N THR A 28 -0.91 -8.92 -13.03
CA THR A 28 -0.31 -9.05 -14.37
C THR A 28 -1.16 -9.78 -15.41
N LEU A 29 -2.17 -10.53 -14.99
CA LEU A 29 -3.13 -11.19 -15.90
C LEU A 29 -4.11 -10.21 -16.59
N TRP A 30 -4.20 -8.96 -16.13
CA TRP A 30 -5.09 -7.95 -16.70
C TRP A 30 -4.38 -7.14 -17.78
N SER A 31 -5.08 -6.85 -18.88
CA SER A 31 -4.62 -5.80 -19.79
C SER A 31 -4.84 -4.42 -19.15
N GLN A 32 -4.11 -3.41 -19.62
CA GLN A 32 -4.31 -2.03 -19.18
C GLN A 32 -5.75 -1.57 -19.46
N GLU A 33 -6.28 -1.87 -20.65
CA GLU A 33 -7.64 -1.51 -21.05
C GLU A 33 -8.68 -2.14 -20.13
N ASP A 34 -8.58 -3.45 -19.86
CA ASP A 34 -9.51 -4.14 -18.96
C ASP A 34 -9.41 -3.59 -17.52
N SER A 35 -8.20 -3.27 -17.07
CA SER A 35 -7.97 -2.69 -15.75
C SER A 35 -8.68 -1.33 -15.63
N TYR A 36 -8.56 -0.49 -16.66
CA TYR A 36 -9.17 0.84 -16.67
C TYR A 36 -10.69 0.74 -16.77
N ALA A 37 -11.19 -0.18 -17.60
CA ALA A 37 -12.61 -0.47 -17.70
C ALA A 37 -13.19 -0.96 -16.37
N LEU A 38 -12.51 -1.86 -15.67
CA LEU A 38 -12.93 -2.33 -14.34
C LEU A 38 -12.97 -1.18 -13.33
N LEU A 39 -11.90 -0.38 -13.25
CA LEU A 39 -11.80 0.71 -12.28
C LEU A 39 -12.85 1.80 -12.51
N ARG A 40 -13.26 2.06 -13.77
CA ARG A 40 -14.38 2.98 -14.08
C ARG A 40 -15.72 2.49 -13.53
N LEU A 41 -15.92 1.19 -13.42
CA LEU A 41 -17.17 0.61 -12.89
C LEU A 41 -17.16 0.53 -11.36
N CYS A 42 -15.98 0.37 -10.77
CA CYS A 42 -15.76 0.17 -9.34
C CYS A 42 -15.40 1.49 -8.63
N THR A 43 -16.23 2.54 -8.72
CA THR A 43 -15.91 3.82 -8.04
C THR A 43 -16.19 3.81 -6.53
N GLY A 44 -16.93 2.81 -6.03
CA GLY A 44 -17.20 2.58 -4.60
C GLY A 44 -16.16 1.71 -3.89
N LEU A 45 -14.91 1.68 -4.38
CA LEU A 45 -13.83 0.89 -3.78
C LEU A 45 -13.39 1.48 -2.44
N VAL A 46 -13.10 0.58 -1.50
CA VAL A 46 -12.49 0.90 -0.20
C VAL A 46 -11.01 0.56 -0.22
N SER A 47 -10.64 -0.53 -0.89
CA SER A 47 -9.25 -0.93 -1.06
C SER A 47 -9.01 -1.44 -2.47
N PHE A 48 -7.86 -1.09 -3.05
CA PHE A 48 -7.39 -1.80 -4.22
C PHE A 48 -5.86 -1.92 -4.27
N SER A 49 -5.40 -2.95 -4.97
CA SER A 49 -4.00 -3.25 -5.16
C SER A 49 -3.69 -3.38 -6.65
N THR A 50 -2.53 -2.89 -7.07
CA THR A 50 -2.01 -3.05 -8.44
C THR A 50 -0.67 -3.76 -8.41
N LEU A 51 -0.76 -5.09 -8.52
CA LEU A 51 0.35 -6.04 -8.56
C LEU A 51 0.83 -6.18 -9.99
N GLY A 52 1.53 -5.16 -10.48
CA GLY A 52 2.12 -5.15 -11.80
C GLY A 52 2.28 -3.76 -12.40
N TYR A 53 2.97 -3.70 -13.52
CA TYR A 53 3.48 -2.47 -14.10
C TYR A 53 2.53 -1.73 -15.07
N TYR A 54 1.24 -1.62 -14.72
CA TYR A 54 0.20 -1.27 -15.69
C TYR A 54 -0.54 0.05 -15.45
N LEU A 55 -0.43 0.63 -14.26
CA LEU A 55 -1.05 1.94 -14.04
C LEU A 55 -0.13 3.03 -14.59
N GLN A 56 -0.69 3.80 -15.51
CA GLN A 56 -0.07 4.99 -16.10
C GLN A 56 -0.87 6.20 -15.63
N PRO A 57 -0.30 7.43 -15.69
CA PRO A 57 -0.98 8.66 -15.28
C PRO A 57 -2.39 8.87 -15.84
N ALA A 58 -2.68 8.28 -17.00
CA ALA A 58 -4.02 8.26 -17.60
C ALA A 58 -5.12 7.64 -16.72
N ILE A 59 -4.79 6.88 -15.65
CA ILE A 59 -5.78 6.37 -14.68
C ILE A 59 -6.18 7.41 -13.63
N LEU A 60 -5.37 8.45 -13.40
CA LEU A 60 -5.59 9.43 -12.33
C LEU A 60 -7.00 10.07 -12.35
N PRO A 61 -7.57 10.46 -13.51
CA PRO A 61 -8.94 10.98 -13.56
C PRO A 61 -10.00 9.97 -13.09
N ILE A 62 -9.76 8.67 -13.29
CA ILE A 62 -10.65 7.60 -12.81
C ILE A 62 -10.54 7.49 -11.29
N LEU A 63 -9.31 7.48 -10.76
CA LEU A 63 -9.05 7.40 -9.32
C LEU A 63 -9.59 8.60 -8.53
N GLN A 64 -9.63 9.78 -9.15
CA GLN A 64 -10.21 10.98 -8.53
C GLN A 64 -11.67 10.77 -8.07
N SER A 65 -12.41 9.89 -8.74
CA SER A 65 -13.81 9.58 -8.39
C SER A 65 -13.96 8.59 -7.22
N MET A 66 -12.87 7.95 -6.77
CA MET A 66 -12.87 6.91 -5.73
C MET A 66 -12.79 7.50 -4.32
N THR A 67 -13.76 8.33 -3.95
CA THR A 67 -13.75 9.09 -2.68
C THR A 67 -13.85 8.20 -1.42
N GLN A 68 -14.23 6.93 -1.58
CA GLN A 68 -14.30 5.94 -0.50
C GLN A 68 -13.02 5.14 -0.31
N ALA A 69 -12.03 5.28 -1.21
CA ALA A 69 -10.78 4.54 -1.10
C ALA A 69 -10.02 4.98 0.17
N ARG A 70 -9.52 4.00 0.92
CA ARG A 70 -8.73 4.19 2.14
C ARG A 70 -7.42 3.42 2.10
N LYS A 71 -7.37 2.31 1.37
CA LYS A 71 -6.18 1.46 1.24
C LYS A 71 -5.78 1.33 -0.22
N TRP A 72 -4.53 1.66 -0.52
CA TRP A 72 -3.95 1.42 -1.83
C TRP A 72 -2.58 0.75 -1.73
N SER A 73 -2.35 -0.22 -2.61
CA SER A 73 -1.07 -0.91 -2.75
C SER A 73 -0.61 -0.87 -4.20
N GLY A 74 0.65 -0.49 -4.46
CA GLY A 74 1.16 -0.41 -5.82
C GLY A 74 2.45 0.40 -5.96
N HIS A 75 2.78 0.74 -7.20
CA HIS A 75 3.94 1.55 -7.56
C HIS A 75 3.53 3.02 -7.78
N LEU A 76 3.97 3.94 -6.92
CA LEU A 76 3.63 5.36 -7.06
C LEU A 76 4.32 5.94 -8.29
N ASN A 77 5.58 5.58 -8.51
CA ASN A 77 6.35 6.07 -9.64
C ASN A 77 5.67 5.73 -10.98
N GLN A 78 4.89 4.65 -11.07
CA GLN A 78 4.15 4.30 -12.28
C GLN A 78 2.82 5.01 -12.36
N LEU A 79 2.10 5.07 -11.24
CA LEU A 79 0.83 5.78 -11.16
C LEU A 79 0.98 7.24 -11.62
N PHE A 80 2.11 7.88 -11.29
CA PHE A 80 2.44 9.27 -11.66
C PHE A 80 3.49 9.38 -12.78
N GLY A 81 3.97 8.27 -13.33
CA GLY A 81 4.95 8.20 -14.41
C GLY A 81 6.41 8.39 -13.99
N THR A 82 6.70 9.27 -13.02
CA THR A 82 8.03 9.41 -12.41
C THR A 82 7.92 9.84 -10.94
N PRO A 83 8.94 9.62 -10.09
CA PRO A 83 8.93 10.13 -8.72
C PRO A 83 8.72 11.65 -8.66
N ALA A 84 9.42 12.44 -9.47
CA ALA A 84 9.31 13.90 -9.48
C ALA A 84 7.91 14.42 -9.87
N ALA A 85 7.07 13.58 -10.47
CA ALA A 85 5.70 13.92 -10.88
C ALA A 85 4.63 13.48 -9.86
N ILE A 86 5.02 12.88 -8.72
CA ILE A 86 4.06 12.45 -7.70
C ILE A 86 3.34 13.67 -7.11
N ASP A 87 2.04 13.77 -7.37
CA ASP A 87 1.17 14.79 -6.79
C ASP A 87 0.43 14.23 -5.57
N LEU A 88 0.97 14.48 -4.38
CA LEU A 88 0.35 14.07 -3.12
C LEU A 88 -0.92 14.86 -2.77
N ASN A 89 -1.19 15.97 -3.46
CA ASN A 89 -2.45 16.71 -3.32
C ASN A 89 -3.56 16.12 -4.18
N HIS A 90 -3.26 15.14 -5.04
CA HIS A 90 -4.25 14.51 -5.89
C HIS A 90 -5.41 13.97 -5.02
N PRO A 91 -6.68 14.26 -5.36
CA PRO A 91 -7.82 13.96 -4.47
C PRO A 91 -7.92 12.49 -4.03
N PHE A 92 -7.48 11.57 -4.89
CA PHE A 92 -7.39 10.15 -4.56
C PHE A 92 -6.49 9.88 -3.34
N LEU A 93 -5.28 10.45 -3.31
CA LEU A 93 -4.30 10.18 -2.25
C LEU A 93 -4.68 10.85 -0.92
N ARG A 94 -5.39 11.99 -0.96
CA ARG A 94 -5.77 12.74 0.25
C ARG A 94 -6.61 11.95 1.25
N ALA A 95 -7.36 10.95 0.79
CA ALA A 95 -8.20 10.10 1.63
C ALA A 95 -7.55 8.77 2.01
N ILE A 96 -6.36 8.46 1.48
CA ILE A 96 -5.67 7.20 1.76
C ILE A 96 -5.12 7.23 3.18
N THR A 97 -5.55 6.25 3.97
CA THR A 97 -5.08 6.01 5.33
C THR A 97 -4.04 4.91 5.38
N TYR A 98 -4.06 3.98 4.41
CA TYR A 98 -3.14 2.86 4.31
C TYR A 98 -2.48 2.85 2.94
N LEU A 99 -1.15 2.97 2.93
CA LEU A 99 -0.36 3.03 1.72
C LEU A 99 0.72 1.93 1.73
N ASP A 100 0.72 1.10 0.71
CA ASP A 100 1.69 0.01 0.53
C ASP A 100 2.45 0.19 -0.79
N ILE A 101 3.72 0.58 -0.70
CA ILE A 101 4.49 1.05 -1.83
C ILE A 101 5.46 -0.03 -2.27
N PHE A 102 5.30 -0.46 -3.51
CA PHE A 102 6.16 -1.47 -4.12
C PHE A 102 7.38 -0.90 -4.82
N ASP A 103 7.54 0.42 -4.82
CA ASP A 103 8.64 1.11 -5.48
C ASP A 103 10.00 0.74 -4.89
N VAL A 104 11.00 0.66 -5.78
CA VAL A 104 12.39 0.69 -5.38
C VAL A 104 12.76 2.14 -5.10
N ILE A 105 13.02 2.45 -3.83
CA ILE A 105 13.34 3.80 -3.39
C ILE A 105 14.86 3.99 -3.48
N ASP A 106 15.31 4.64 -4.55
CA ASP A 106 16.69 5.09 -4.67
C ASP A 106 16.92 6.41 -3.89
N ARG A 107 18.19 6.82 -3.81
CA ARG A 107 18.59 8.04 -3.10
C ARG A 107 18.01 9.30 -3.73
N ASP A 108 17.87 9.32 -5.05
CA ASP A 108 17.47 10.51 -5.79
C ASP A 108 15.95 10.76 -5.67
N ALA A 109 15.17 9.70 -5.45
CA ALA A 109 13.75 9.77 -5.19
C ALA A 109 13.39 9.97 -3.70
N MET A 110 14.36 9.97 -2.79
CA MET A 110 14.12 9.97 -1.34
C MET A 110 13.26 11.15 -0.87
N GLU A 111 13.49 12.37 -1.37
CA GLU A 111 12.72 13.56 -0.99
C GLU A 111 11.24 13.46 -1.40
N VAL A 112 10.94 12.75 -2.48
CA VAL A 112 9.57 12.49 -2.90
C VAL A 112 8.88 11.58 -1.89
N TYR A 113 9.51 10.48 -1.47
CA TYR A 113 8.91 9.59 -0.48
C TYR A 113 8.86 10.22 0.92
N LEU A 114 9.75 11.14 1.24
CA LEU A 114 9.65 11.94 2.47
C LEU A 114 8.41 12.83 2.46
N SER A 115 8.02 13.35 1.30
CA SER A 115 6.80 14.16 1.18
C SER A 115 5.52 13.38 1.51
N LEU A 116 5.55 12.03 1.56
CA LEU A 116 4.44 11.22 2.07
C LEU A 116 4.03 11.59 3.50
N ALA A 117 4.97 12.10 4.29
CA ALA A 117 4.67 12.60 5.63
C ALA A 117 3.64 13.75 5.65
N SER A 118 3.48 14.45 4.53
CA SER A 118 2.48 15.52 4.37
C SER A 118 1.05 15.02 4.10
N MET A 119 0.86 13.72 3.87
CA MET A 119 -0.46 13.16 3.60
C MET A 119 -1.33 13.18 4.86
N PRO A 120 -2.44 13.96 4.89
CA PRO A 120 -3.14 14.28 6.12
C PRO A 120 -3.88 13.09 6.74
N ALA A 121 -4.26 12.09 5.93
CA ALA A 121 -5.01 10.93 6.40
C ALA A 121 -4.11 9.70 6.64
N LEU A 122 -2.82 9.76 6.30
CA LEU A 122 -1.95 8.59 6.31
C LEU A 122 -1.69 8.13 7.75
N THR A 123 -2.02 6.86 8.01
CA THR A 123 -1.86 6.20 9.31
C THR A 123 -0.97 4.97 9.23
N HIS A 124 -0.94 4.30 8.07
CA HIS A 124 -0.15 3.10 7.86
C HIS A 124 0.65 3.24 6.56
N LEU A 125 1.96 3.03 6.65
CA LEU A 125 2.86 3.06 5.50
C LEU A 125 3.67 1.77 5.46
N CYS A 126 3.70 1.12 4.30
CA CYS A 126 4.56 -0.02 4.00
C CYS A 126 5.48 0.32 2.83
N LEU A 127 6.75 -0.08 2.92
CA LEU A 127 7.76 0.15 1.89
C LEU A 127 8.49 -1.18 1.58
N ASN A 128 9.32 -1.26 0.53
CA ASN A 128 10.10 -2.47 0.11
C ASN A 128 11.63 -2.42 0.36
N GLY A 129 12.16 -3.44 1.07
CA GLY A 129 13.23 -3.42 2.12
C GLY A 129 14.57 -2.69 1.90
N HIS A 130 14.82 -2.12 0.73
CA HIS A 130 16.12 -1.59 0.34
C HIS A 130 16.16 -0.05 0.38
N GLY A 131 16.93 0.58 1.29
CA GLY A 131 17.30 2.01 1.20
C GLY A 131 16.94 3.00 2.33
N TRP A 132 16.54 2.56 3.54
CA TRP A 132 15.59 3.37 4.31
C TRP A 132 16.02 4.00 5.63
N LYS A 133 17.26 3.82 6.11
CA LYS A 133 17.58 4.23 7.50
C LYS A 133 17.25 5.70 7.79
N GLY A 134 17.48 6.59 6.83
CA GLY A 134 17.10 8.00 6.92
C GLY A 134 15.60 8.26 6.70
N LEU A 135 15.00 7.57 5.72
CA LEU A 135 13.59 7.72 5.37
C LEU A 135 12.66 7.33 6.52
N SER A 136 12.88 6.16 7.14
CA SER A 136 12.00 5.67 8.20
C SER A 136 11.94 6.63 9.39
N ARG A 137 13.09 7.15 9.83
CA ARG A 137 13.16 8.11 10.93
C ARG A 137 12.39 9.38 10.61
N ARG A 138 12.69 10.01 9.46
CA ARG A 138 12.03 11.25 9.08
C ARG A 138 10.53 11.07 8.87
N VAL A 139 10.09 9.99 8.24
CA VAL A 139 8.65 9.71 8.08
C VAL A 139 7.96 9.53 9.42
N LEU A 140 8.58 8.82 10.38
CA LEU A 140 8.05 8.69 11.73
C LEU A 140 7.99 10.04 12.46
N ASP A 141 9.02 10.88 12.31
CA ASP A 141 9.10 12.18 12.98
C ASP A 141 8.13 13.22 12.37
N GLU A 142 8.00 13.24 11.04
CA GLU A 142 7.27 14.26 10.28
C GLU A 142 5.79 13.88 10.04
N CYS A 143 5.45 12.59 9.95
CA CYS A 143 4.09 12.13 9.71
C CYS A 143 3.35 11.94 11.04
N THR A 144 2.72 13.02 11.52
CA THR A 144 2.09 13.08 12.86
C THR A 144 0.93 12.10 13.05
N ASN A 145 0.24 11.72 11.98
CA ASN A 145 -0.88 10.77 12.03
C ASN A 145 -0.45 9.31 11.85
N LEU A 146 0.84 9.05 11.57
CA LEU A 146 1.34 7.71 11.34
C LEU A 146 1.29 6.88 12.62
N GLN A 147 0.61 5.74 12.55
CA GLN A 147 0.44 4.76 13.60
C GLN A 147 1.36 3.55 13.40
N VAL A 148 1.59 3.15 12.15
CA VAL A 148 2.43 1.99 11.81
C VAL A 148 3.29 2.30 10.59
N LEU A 149 4.59 2.02 10.71
CA LEU A 149 5.52 1.97 9.58
C LEU A 149 6.06 0.54 9.44
N VAL A 150 5.66 -0.14 8.38
CA VAL A 150 6.09 -1.51 8.09
C VAL A 150 7.24 -1.50 7.11
N ASN A 151 8.32 -2.18 7.50
CA ASN A 151 9.41 -2.53 6.62
C ASN A 151 9.26 -3.93 6.06
N ILE A 152 8.82 -4.07 4.80
CA ILE A 152 8.58 -5.36 4.16
C ILE A 152 9.87 -5.85 3.49
N TRP A 153 10.27 -7.07 3.86
CA TRP A 153 11.39 -7.79 3.28
C TRP A 153 10.91 -9.08 2.62
N GLU A 154 11.49 -9.41 1.47
CA GLU A 154 11.26 -10.70 0.82
C GLU A 154 12.01 -11.83 1.56
N GLU A 155 11.57 -13.07 1.39
CA GLU A 155 12.20 -14.25 2.01
C GLU A 155 13.69 -14.37 1.66
N THR A 156 14.06 -14.02 0.43
CA THR A 156 15.46 -14.00 -0.04
C THR A 156 16.35 -13.06 0.77
N ASP A 157 15.76 -12.10 1.46
CA ASP A 157 16.42 -11.10 2.30
C ASP A 157 16.26 -11.38 3.80
N ILE A 158 16.05 -12.63 4.19
CA ILE A 158 15.90 -13.02 5.61
C ILE A 158 17.07 -12.58 6.49
N HIS A 159 18.31 -12.67 6.00
CA HIS A 159 19.49 -12.29 6.76
C HIS A 159 19.56 -10.78 7.05
N PRO A 160 19.47 -9.88 6.04
CA PRO A 160 19.40 -8.45 6.31
C PRO A 160 18.15 -8.06 7.09
N ALA A 161 16.99 -8.67 6.85
CA ALA A 161 15.77 -8.43 7.63
C ALA A 161 15.98 -8.73 9.11
N ARG A 162 16.58 -9.88 9.46
CA ARG A 162 16.91 -10.24 10.85
C ARG A 162 17.92 -9.28 11.48
N ALA A 163 18.92 -8.83 10.73
CA ALA A 163 19.90 -7.86 11.22
C ALA A 163 19.24 -6.51 11.52
N ILE A 164 18.33 -6.05 10.66
CA ILE A 164 17.55 -4.82 10.86
C ILE A 164 16.54 -4.96 11.99
N ALA A 165 15.91 -6.13 12.14
CA ALA A 165 15.07 -6.40 13.29
C ALA A 165 15.90 -6.27 14.57
N ALA A 166 17.04 -6.97 14.67
CA ALA A 166 17.89 -6.98 15.86
C ALA A 166 18.51 -5.61 16.21
N ASN A 167 18.76 -4.76 15.20
CA ASN A 167 19.32 -3.42 15.37
C ASN A 167 18.51 -2.43 14.51
N PRO A 168 17.30 -2.04 14.97
CA PRO A 168 16.42 -1.23 14.16
C PRO A 168 17.04 0.17 13.95
N PRO A 169 16.86 0.79 12.77
CA PRO A 169 17.40 2.12 12.49
C PRO A 169 16.74 3.23 13.34
N VAL A 170 15.61 2.89 13.97
CA VAL A 170 14.78 3.77 14.79
C VAL A 170 14.25 2.99 15.98
N SER A 171 14.25 3.60 17.16
CA SER A 171 13.70 3.00 18.39
C SER A 171 12.21 3.31 18.58
N ASP A 172 11.52 3.72 17.53
CA ASP A 172 10.09 4.07 17.56
C ASP A 172 9.22 2.82 17.62
N LYS A 173 8.23 2.80 18.53
CA LYS A 173 7.31 1.66 18.72
C LYS A 173 6.47 1.36 17.48
N ARG A 174 6.21 2.36 16.64
CA ARG A 174 5.43 2.26 15.40
C ARG A 174 6.19 1.56 14.28
N PHE A 175 7.49 1.38 14.41
CA PHE A 175 8.32 0.70 13.41
C PHE A 175 8.21 -0.83 13.53
N VAL A 176 7.94 -1.49 12.41
CA VAL A 176 7.79 -2.94 12.29
C VAL A 176 8.70 -3.44 11.18
N VAL A 177 9.39 -4.56 11.41
CA VAL A 177 10.07 -5.31 10.35
C VAL A 177 9.22 -6.53 10.04
N CYS A 178 8.72 -6.63 8.83
CA CYS A 178 7.89 -7.72 8.36
C CYS A 178 8.65 -8.53 7.33
N LEU A 179 8.97 -9.78 7.66
CA LEU A 179 9.52 -10.72 6.70
C LEU A 179 8.37 -11.47 6.02
N TYR A 180 8.28 -11.29 4.71
CA TYR A 180 7.17 -11.75 3.92
C TYR A 180 7.53 -13.05 3.19
N TYR A 181 6.99 -14.17 3.67
CA TYR A 181 7.23 -15.52 3.17
C TYR A 181 6.13 -16.03 2.21
N GLY A 182 5.26 -15.14 1.75
CA GLY A 182 3.96 -15.51 1.19
C GLY A 182 3.73 -15.06 -0.24
N ASP A 183 2.59 -15.49 -0.77
CA ASP A 183 1.97 -14.88 -1.93
C ASP A 183 1.23 -13.61 -1.47
N TYR A 184 1.74 -12.44 -1.86
CA TYR A 184 1.17 -11.13 -1.53
C TYR A 184 -0.33 -11.07 -1.80
N LEU A 185 -0.73 -11.56 -2.98
CA LEU A 185 -2.14 -11.50 -3.39
C LEU A 185 -3.01 -12.34 -2.46
N LYS A 186 -2.52 -13.49 -2.02
CA LYS A 186 -3.24 -14.37 -1.10
C LYS A 186 -3.44 -13.73 0.27
N ASP A 187 -2.42 -13.11 0.84
CA ASP A 187 -2.54 -12.42 2.13
C ASP A 187 -3.43 -11.17 2.02
N TRP A 188 -3.30 -10.41 0.92
CA TRP A 188 -4.19 -9.31 0.60
C TRP A 188 -5.66 -9.78 0.48
N GLU A 189 -5.90 -10.92 -0.16
CA GLU A 189 -7.25 -11.51 -0.29
C GLU A 189 -7.82 -11.91 1.08
N VAL A 190 -6.99 -12.46 1.98
CA VAL A 190 -7.40 -12.76 3.36
C VAL A 190 -7.89 -11.48 4.05
N GLY A 191 -7.13 -10.40 3.97
CA GLY A 191 -7.52 -9.09 4.51
C GLY A 191 -8.79 -8.54 3.86
N ALA A 192 -8.91 -8.62 2.53
CA ALA A 192 -10.10 -8.18 1.79
C ALA A 192 -11.38 -8.96 2.15
N ARG A 193 -11.24 -10.18 2.68
CA ARG A 193 -12.35 -11.01 3.19
C ARG A 193 -12.62 -10.82 4.68
N GLY A 194 -11.91 -9.90 5.34
CA GLY A 194 -12.03 -9.62 6.78
C GLY A 194 -11.21 -10.54 7.67
N GLY A 195 -10.25 -11.28 7.12
CA GLY A 195 -9.28 -12.07 7.88
C GLY A 195 -8.06 -11.26 8.33
N THR A 196 -7.12 -11.93 8.99
CA THR A 196 -5.89 -11.31 9.51
C THR A 196 -4.76 -11.35 8.47
N ASP A 197 -4.61 -10.27 7.71
CA ASP A 197 -3.49 -10.05 6.78
C ASP A 197 -2.21 -9.56 7.52
N PHE A 198 -1.13 -9.30 6.80
CA PHE A 198 0.13 -8.80 7.39
C PHE A 198 -0.04 -7.42 8.04
N CYS A 199 -0.97 -6.61 7.53
CA CYS A 199 -1.29 -5.29 8.05
C CYS A 199 -1.84 -5.41 9.46
N ALA A 200 -2.88 -6.23 9.62
CA ALA A 200 -3.49 -6.49 10.93
C ALA A 200 -2.49 -7.10 11.94
N LYS A 201 -1.53 -7.90 11.47
CA LYS A 201 -0.43 -8.42 12.32
C LYS A 201 0.54 -7.32 12.75
N ALA A 202 0.83 -6.36 11.87
CA ALA A 202 1.66 -5.21 12.21
C ALA A 202 0.98 -4.32 13.26
N ASP A 203 -0.33 -4.11 13.13
CA ASP A 203 -1.13 -3.34 14.08
C ASP A 203 -1.11 -3.99 15.47
N ASP A 204 -1.41 -5.30 15.55
CA ASP A 204 -1.31 -6.08 16.80
C ASP A 204 0.10 -5.98 17.39
N PHE A 205 1.14 -6.11 16.57
CA PHE A 205 2.51 -6.04 17.05
C PHE A 205 2.87 -4.66 17.63
N VAL A 206 2.44 -3.56 16.99
CA VAL A 206 2.63 -2.20 17.53
C VAL A 206 1.81 -2.00 18.80
N GLU A 207 0.57 -2.48 18.86
CA GLU A 207 -0.27 -2.38 20.05
C GLU A 207 0.38 -3.09 21.25
N ARG A 208 0.86 -4.31 21.03
CA ARG A 208 1.56 -5.11 22.05
C ARG A 208 2.86 -4.46 22.52
N LYS A 209 3.63 -3.83 21.61
CA LYS A 209 4.79 -2.99 21.98
C LYS A 209 4.38 -1.78 22.84
N CYS A 210 3.27 -1.13 22.50
CA CYS A 210 2.74 -0.01 23.27
C CYS A 210 2.33 -0.43 24.69
N ARG A 211 1.77 -1.63 24.85
CA ARG A 211 1.42 -2.23 26.15
C ARG A 211 2.60 -2.83 26.91
N GLY A 212 3.77 -2.95 26.29
CA GLY A 212 4.98 -3.53 26.92
C GLY A 212 4.98 -5.06 26.99
N GLU A 213 4.11 -5.72 26.20
CA GLU A 213 4.06 -7.19 26.10
C GLU A 213 5.18 -7.77 25.23
N ILE A 214 5.80 -6.90 24.43
CA ILE A 214 6.95 -7.21 23.57
C ILE A 214 8.03 -6.20 23.93
N GLU A 215 9.23 -6.68 24.26
CA GLU A 215 10.37 -5.82 24.49
C GLU A 215 10.67 -5.03 23.21
N ALA A 216 10.72 -3.69 23.34
CA ALA A 216 11.31 -2.86 22.31
C ALA A 216 12.80 -3.19 22.30
N MET A 217 13.29 -3.82 21.22
CA MET A 217 14.72 -4.06 21.08
C MET A 217 15.43 -2.71 21.05
N SER A 218 16.23 -2.47 22.09
CA SER A 218 16.95 -1.23 22.38
C SER A 218 18.17 -1.06 21.51
#